data_AF-A0A2G6ZPL3-F1
#
_entry.id   AF-A0A2G6ZPL3-F1
#
_cell.length_a   1.000
_cell.length_b   1.000
_cell.length_c   1.000
_cell.angle_alpha   90.00
_cell.angle_beta   90.00
_cell.angle_gamma   90.00
#
_symmetry.space_group_name_H-M   'P 1'
#
loop_
_entity.id
_entity.type
_entity.pdbx_description
1 polymer ?
#
loop_
_entity_poly.entity_id
_entity_poly.type
_entity_poly.pdbx_seq_one_letter_code
_entity_poly.pdbx_strand_id
1 'polypeptide(L)'
;MKKHLRKINSGIASIALAPVALIAASPAFSALPTIQPPAGGSIGGGTTQEGDILGLIGAYLKLGFTILGLILAVAAFLYVVIASMQRYRDYTKGTIQLGDLKEHVIVSVIILTLVIAMVNYSVQTLA
;
A
#
# COMPACT_ATOMS: atom_id res chain seq x y z
N MET A 1 39.79 33.67 51.85
CA MET A 1 38.73 32.63 51.86
C MET A 1 37.46 32.94 51.05
N LYS A 2 37.11 34.18 50.68
CA LYS A 2 35.84 34.48 49.99
C LYS A 2 35.75 34.05 48.49
N LYS A 3 36.86 33.82 47.80
CA LYS A 3 36.89 33.46 46.37
C LYS A 3 36.46 32.00 46.09
N HIS A 4 36.76 31.08 47.00
CA HIS A 4 36.38 29.66 46.85
C HIS A 4 34.89 29.42 47.08
N LEU A 5 34.23 30.21 47.93
CA LEU A 5 32.80 30.09 48.22
C LEU A 5 31.90 30.48 47.03
N ARG A 6 32.32 31.42 46.17
CA ARG A 6 31.57 31.78 44.95
C ARG A 6 31.60 30.68 43.87
N LYS A 7 32.72 29.97 43.74
CA LYS A 7 32.90 28.92 42.72
C LYS A 7 32.05 27.67 43.01
N ILE A 8 31.76 27.42 44.29
CA ILE A 8 30.89 26.34 44.76
C ILE A 8 29.42 26.65 44.41
N ASN A 9 28.97 27.89 44.61
CA ASN A 9 27.60 28.31 44.26
C ASN A 9 27.29 28.23 42.75
N SER A 10 28.26 28.53 41.89
CA SER A 10 28.07 28.43 40.43
C SER A 10 27.95 26.99 39.92
N GLY A 11 28.62 26.04 40.59
CA GLY A 11 28.55 24.60 40.25
C GLY A 11 27.21 23.97 40.66
N ILE A 12 26.65 24.40 41.79
CA ILE A 12 25.34 23.95 42.26
C ILE A 12 24.22 24.52 41.36
N ALA A 13 24.36 25.78 40.93
CA ALA A 13 23.43 26.39 39.98
C ALA A 13 23.42 25.70 38.60
N SER A 14 24.58 25.26 38.10
CA SER A 14 24.67 24.53 36.83
C SER A 14 24.11 23.10 36.90
N ILE A 15 24.24 22.43 38.04
CA ILE A 15 23.68 21.08 38.25
C ILE A 15 22.15 21.15 38.43
N ALA A 16 21.63 22.20 39.07
CA ALA A 16 20.20 22.43 39.23
C ALA A 16 19.49 22.78 37.91
N LEU A 17 20.20 23.37 36.94
CA LEU A 17 19.66 23.65 35.59
C LEU A 17 19.66 22.43 34.66
N ALA A 18 20.48 21.42 34.94
CA ALA A 18 20.59 20.21 34.10
C ALA A 18 19.27 19.44 33.94
N PRO A 19 18.47 19.16 35.00
CA PRO A 19 17.19 18.48 34.83
C PRO A 19 16.14 19.35 34.11
N VAL A 20 16.17 20.67 34.29
CA VAL A 20 15.25 21.59 33.59
C VAL A 20 15.58 21.67 32.10
N ALA A 21 16.87 21.67 31.75
CA ALA A 21 17.31 21.59 30.36
C ALA A 21 16.99 20.23 29.73
N LEU A 22 17.04 19.13 30.51
CA LEU A 22 16.68 17.79 30.04
C LEU A 22 15.16 17.66 29.77
N ILE A 23 14.33 18.31 30.58
CA ILE A 23 12.87 18.37 30.40
C ILE A 23 12.51 19.35 29.26
N ALA A 24 13.22 20.48 29.12
CA ALA A 24 13.02 21.41 28.01
C ALA A 24 13.54 20.88 26.66
N ALA A 25 14.49 19.94 26.70
CA ALA A 25 15.00 19.22 25.53
C ALA A 25 14.25 17.90 25.24
N SER A 26 13.12 17.64 25.93
CA SER A 26 12.20 16.61 25.46
C SER A 26 11.82 16.96 24.02
N PRO A 27 12.03 16.08 23.04
CA PRO A 27 11.53 16.33 21.70
C PRO A 27 10.02 16.50 21.85
N ALA A 28 9.53 17.70 21.56
CA ALA A 28 8.11 17.91 21.43
C ALA A 28 7.67 16.93 20.34
N PHE A 29 7.07 15.81 20.75
CA PHE A 29 6.18 15.05 19.91
C PHE A 29 5.05 16.02 19.60
N SER A 30 5.29 16.87 18.61
CA SER A 30 4.25 17.49 17.83
C SER A 30 3.30 16.35 17.53
N ALA A 31 2.10 16.40 18.11
CA ALA A 31 1.00 15.53 17.75
C ALA A 31 0.69 15.87 16.29
N LEU A 32 1.54 15.33 15.41
CA LEU A 32 1.49 15.52 14.00
C LEU A 32 0.15 14.91 13.60
N PRO A 33 -0.70 15.63 12.85
CA PRO A 33 -1.97 15.12 12.39
C PRO A 33 -1.81 13.66 11.93
N THR A 34 -2.44 12.75 12.65
CA THR A 34 -2.26 11.31 12.43
C THR A 34 -2.95 10.96 11.13
N ILE A 35 -2.18 10.76 10.07
CA ILE A 35 -2.72 10.29 8.80
C ILE A 35 -3.19 8.85 9.05
N GLN A 36 -4.49 8.63 8.93
CA GLN A 36 -5.06 7.30 9.12
C GLN A 36 -4.49 6.36 8.03
N PRO A 37 -3.82 5.27 8.42
CA PRO A 37 -3.29 4.34 7.44
C PRO A 37 -4.44 3.65 6.70
N PRO A 38 -4.28 3.41 5.39
CA PRO A 38 -5.28 2.67 4.62
C PRO A 38 -5.43 1.24 5.16
N ALA A 39 -6.67 0.72 5.11
CA ALA A 39 -6.96 -0.65 5.50
C ALA A 39 -6.19 -1.61 4.59
N GLY A 40 -5.22 -2.36 5.13
CA GLY A 40 -4.38 -3.28 4.35
C GLY A 40 -2.92 -3.43 4.79
N GLY A 41 -2.46 -2.66 5.79
CA GLY A 41 -1.08 -2.73 6.30
C GLY A 41 -0.04 -2.09 5.36
N SER A 42 1.21 -2.00 5.82
CA SER A 42 2.34 -1.55 4.99
C SER A 42 2.81 -2.65 4.02
N ILE A 43 3.74 -2.31 3.15
CA ILE A 43 4.43 -3.29 2.29
C ILE A 43 5.24 -4.24 3.18
N GLY A 44 5.10 -5.56 2.95
CA GLY A 44 5.75 -6.61 3.75
C GLY A 44 4.97 -7.04 5.00
N GLY A 45 3.68 -6.71 5.08
CA GLY A 45 2.75 -7.31 6.06
C GLY A 45 2.76 -6.67 7.44
N GLY A 46 3.57 -5.62 7.62
CA GLY A 46 3.65 -4.86 8.85
C GLY A 46 2.41 -3.99 9.09
N THR A 47 2.10 -3.75 10.36
CA THR A 47 1.14 -2.72 10.76
C THR A 47 1.86 -1.37 10.83
N THR A 48 1.30 -0.33 10.20
CA THR A 48 1.82 1.03 10.33
C THR A 48 1.52 1.58 11.72
N GLN A 49 2.56 1.80 12.51
CA GLN A 49 2.46 2.47 13.82
C GLN A 49 2.43 3.99 13.65
N GLU A 50 1.90 4.70 14.65
CA GLU A 50 1.95 6.17 14.69
C GLU A 50 3.40 6.66 14.62
N GLY A 51 3.69 7.53 13.64
CA GLY A 51 5.02 8.09 13.39
C GLY A 51 5.87 7.34 12.35
N ASP A 52 5.43 6.18 11.84
CA ASP A 52 6.13 5.47 10.76
C ASP A 52 5.74 5.99 9.37
N ILE A 53 6.44 7.03 8.93
CA ILE A 53 6.21 7.68 7.63
C ILE A 53 6.54 6.73 6.47
N LEU A 54 7.56 5.87 6.60
CA LEU A 54 7.92 4.92 5.54
C LEU A 54 6.87 3.81 5.38
N GLY A 55 6.41 3.25 6.49
CA GLY A 55 5.32 2.27 6.48
C GLY A 55 4.03 2.84 5.88
N LEU A 56 3.72 4.10 6.19
CA LEU A 56 2.54 4.79 5.67
C LEU A 56 2.62 5.00 4.15
N ILE A 57 3.76 5.46 3.63
CA ILE A 57 3.99 5.59 2.18
C ILE A 57 3.87 4.22 1.49
N GLY A 58 4.43 3.17 2.09
CA GLY A 58 4.28 1.80 1.59
C GLY A 58 2.82 1.35 1.54
N ALA A 59 2.04 1.64 2.59
CA ALA A 59 0.62 1.29 2.63
C ALA A 59 -0.20 1.96 1.52
N TYR A 60 0.06 3.26 1.23
CA TYR A 60 -0.59 3.95 0.12
C TYR A 60 -0.15 3.42 -1.25
N LEU A 61 1.13 3.05 -1.41
CA LEU A 61 1.62 2.45 -2.64
C LEU A 61 0.96 1.08 -2.88
N LYS A 62 0.84 0.25 -1.84
CA LYS A 62 0.14 -1.04 -1.90
C LYS A 62 -1.31 -0.90 -2.34
N LEU A 63 -2.01 0.07 -1.75
CA LEU A 63 -3.38 0.39 -2.13
C LEU A 63 -3.47 0.89 -3.58
N GLY A 64 -2.52 1.71 -4.03
CA GLY A 64 -2.42 2.16 -5.42
C GLY A 64 -2.32 1.00 -6.42
N PHE A 65 -1.39 0.07 -6.20
CA PHE A 65 -1.26 -1.12 -7.06
C PHE A 65 -2.49 -2.02 -7.02
N THR A 66 -3.13 -2.17 -5.86
CA THR A 66 -4.37 -2.95 -5.73
C THR A 66 -5.49 -2.36 -6.59
N ILE A 67 -5.67 -1.04 -6.57
CA ILE A 67 -6.66 -0.34 -7.38
C ILE A 67 -6.35 -0.49 -8.88
N LEU A 68 -5.09 -0.30 -9.28
CA LEU A 68 -4.68 -0.49 -10.67
C LEU A 68 -4.92 -1.92 -11.16
N GLY A 69 -4.62 -2.92 -10.34
CA GLY A 69 -4.91 -4.32 -10.63
C GLY A 69 -6.41 -4.58 -10.82
N LEU A 70 -7.27 -3.98 -10.00
CA LEU A 70 -8.72 -4.08 -10.13
C LEU A 70 -9.23 -3.45 -11.43
N ILE A 71 -8.73 -2.27 -11.80
CA ILE A 71 -9.11 -1.60 -13.05
C ILE A 71 -8.72 -2.46 -14.25
N LEU A 72 -7.52 -3.05 -14.23
CA LEU A 72 -7.05 -3.92 -15.30
C LEU A 72 -7.89 -5.20 -15.38
N ALA A 73 -8.27 -5.80 -14.24
CA ALA A 73 -9.14 -6.97 -14.21
C ALA A 73 -10.52 -6.68 -14.84
N VAL A 74 -11.11 -5.53 -14.53
CA VAL A 74 -12.38 -5.10 -15.14
C VAL A 74 -12.22 -4.89 -16.64
N ALA A 75 -11.14 -4.22 -17.08
CA ALA A 75 -10.89 -4.00 -18.50
C ALA A 75 -10.70 -5.32 -19.27
N ALA A 76 -9.94 -6.26 -18.72
CA ALA A 76 -9.73 -7.58 -19.31
C ALA A 76 -11.05 -8.37 -19.41
N PHE A 77 -11.89 -8.29 -18.38
CA PHE A 77 -13.22 -8.90 -18.40
C PHE A 77 -14.09 -8.35 -19.54
N LEU A 78 -14.15 -7.03 -19.70
CA LEU A 78 -14.89 -6.40 -20.80
C LEU A 78 -14.37 -6.87 -22.16
N TYR A 79 -13.05 -6.92 -22.34
CA TYR A 79 -12.45 -7.33 -23.61
C TYR A 79 -12.78 -8.78 -23.97
N VAL A 80 -12.75 -9.68 -22.97
CA VAL A 80 -13.12 -11.09 -23.15
C VAL A 80 -14.59 -11.23 -23.56
N VAL A 81 -15.50 -10.46 -22.94
CA VAL A 81 -16.93 -10.48 -23.30
C VAL A 81 -17.13 -10.00 -24.72
N ILE A 82 -16.50 -8.88 -25.11
CA ILE A 82 -16.60 -8.34 -26.48
C ILE A 82 -16.08 -9.34 -27.51
N ALA A 83 -14.92 -9.96 -27.26
CA ALA A 83 -14.35 -10.98 -28.13
C ALA A 83 -15.28 -12.20 -28.28
N SER A 84 -15.86 -12.66 -27.16
CA SER A 84 -16.79 -13.78 -27.14
C SER A 84 -18.07 -13.47 -27.94
N MET A 85 -18.60 -12.25 -27.83
CA MET A 85 -19.76 -11.80 -28.60
C MET A 85 -19.46 -11.73 -30.10
N GLN A 86 -18.27 -11.27 -30.50
CA GLN A 86 -17.86 -11.25 -31.91
C GLN A 86 -17.83 -12.67 -32.47
N ARG A 87 -17.25 -13.62 -31.73
CA ARG A 87 -17.20 -15.03 -32.15
C ARG A 87 -18.59 -15.65 -32.27
N TYR A 88 -19.51 -15.34 -31.35
CA TYR A 88 -20.90 -15.80 -31.47
C TYR A 88 -21.58 -15.26 -32.73
N ARG A 89 -21.37 -13.98 -33.07
CA ARG A 89 -21.92 -13.38 -34.29
C ARG A 89 -21.40 -14.08 -35.55
N ASP A 90 -20.12 -14.41 -35.59
CA ASP A 90 -19.54 -15.13 -36.73
C ASP A 90 -20.12 -16.54 -36.86
N TYR A 91 -20.40 -17.20 -35.74
CA TYR A 91 -21.09 -18.50 -35.75
C TYR A 91 -22.51 -18.39 -36.33
N THR A 92 -23.27 -17.37 -35.91
CA THR A 92 -24.62 -17.15 -36.46
C THR A 92 -24.64 -16.80 -37.95
N LYS A 93 -23.54 -16.24 -38.48
CA LYS A 93 -23.36 -15.97 -39.91
C LYS A 93 -22.95 -17.21 -40.71
N GLY A 94 -22.69 -18.34 -40.05
CA GLY A 94 -22.24 -19.57 -40.70
C GLY A 94 -20.80 -19.51 -41.22
N THR A 95 -20.03 -18.48 -40.88
CA THR A 95 -18.63 -18.35 -41.33
C THR A 95 -17.67 -19.26 -40.58
N ILE A 96 -18.08 -19.78 -39.41
CA ILE A 96 -17.24 -20.60 -38.54
C ILE A 96 -18.03 -21.79 -37.97
N GLN A 97 -17.31 -22.87 -37.69
CA GLN A 97 -17.90 -24.09 -37.17
C GLN A 97 -18.12 -24.00 -35.65
N LEU A 98 -19.08 -24.79 -35.14
CA LEU A 98 -19.35 -24.87 -33.69
C LEU A 98 -18.12 -25.33 -32.90
N GLY A 99 -17.22 -26.09 -33.54
CA GLY A 99 -15.94 -26.52 -32.97
C GLY A 99 -15.05 -25.36 -32.52
N ASP A 100 -14.95 -24.31 -33.32
CA ASP A 100 -14.08 -23.17 -33.00
C ASP A 100 -14.72 -22.23 -31.99
N LEU A 101 -16.06 -22.20 -31.91
CA LEU A 101 -16.77 -21.39 -30.94
C LEU A 101 -16.55 -21.92 -29.52
N LYS A 102 -16.71 -23.23 -29.30
CA LYS A 102 -16.49 -23.83 -27.98
C LYS A 102 -15.04 -23.70 -27.52
N GLU A 103 -14.09 -23.82 -28.43
CA GLU A 103 -12.67 -23.67 -28.11
C GLU A 103 -12.35 -22.24 -27.67
N HIS A 104 -12.88 -21.24 -28.39
CA HIS A 104 -12.74 -19.85 -27.99
C HIS A 104 -13.35 -19.58 -26.61
N VAL A 105 -14.53 -20.14 -26.30
CA VAL A 105 -15.17 -20.00 -24.98
C VAL A 105 -14.31 -20.62 -23.86
N ILE A 106 -13.70 -21.78 -24.10
CA ILE A 106 -12.82 -22.42 -23.11
C ILE A 106 -11.56 -21.57 -22.88
N VAL A 107 -10.91 -21.11 -23.97
CA VAL A 107 -9.68 -20.31 -23.89
C VAL A 107 -9.95 -18.96 -23.21
N SER A 108 -11.06 -18.31 -23.52
CA SER A 108 -11.43 -17.03 -22.89
C SER A 108 -11.64 -17.16 -21.38
N VAL A 109 -12.26 -18.24 -20.90
CA VAL A 109 -12.39 -18.52 -19.46
C VAL A 109 -11.02 -18.73 -18.81
N ILE A 110 -10.12 -19.46 -19.46
CA ILE A 110 -8.75 -19.70 -18.95
C ILE A 110 -7.98 -18.39 -18.85
N ILE A 111 -8.01 -17.55 -19.89
CA ILE A 111 -7.32 -16.26 -19.90
C ILE A 111 -7.88 -15.35 -18.80
N LEU A 112 -9.20 -15.28 -18.64
CA LEU A 112 -9.82 -14.47 -17.60
C LEU A 112 -9.40 -14.92 -16.20
N THR A 113 -9.40 -16.23 -15.96
CA THR A 113 -8.97 -16.81 -14.67
C THR A 113 -7.49 -16.50 -14.41
N LEU A 114 -6.65 -16.58 -15.43
CA LEU A 114 -5.23 -16.26 -15.34
C LEU A 114 -5.00 -14.80 -14.96
N VAL A 115 -5.72 -13.86 -15.59
CA VAL A 115 -5.62 -12.42 -15.26
C VAL A 115 -5.97 -12.16 -13.80
N ILE A 116 -7.08 -12.74 -13.31
CA ILE A 116 -7.51 -12.59 -11.92
C ILE A 116 -6.46 -13.19 -10.97
N ALA A 117 -5.92 -14.36 -11.29
CA ALA A 117 -4.87 -14.99 -10.51
C ALA A 117 -3.60 -14.13 -10.42
N MET A 118 -3.18 -13.49 -11.52
CA MET A 118 -2.04 -12.58 -11.54
C MET A 118 -2.26 -11.33 -10.69
N VAL A 119 -3.46 -10.73 -10.74
CA VAL A 119 -3.79 -9.58 -9.87
C VAL A 119 -3.75 -9.98 -8.40
N ASN A 120 -4.33 -11.13 -8.04
CA ASN A 120 -4.30 -11.64 -6.67
C ASN A 120 -2.87 -11.96 -6.21
N TYR A 121 -2.04 -12.52 -7.09
CA TYR A 121 -0.63 -12.79 -6.80
C TYR A 121 0.17 -11.48 -6.59
N SER A 122 -0.11 -10.45 -7.39
CA SER A 122 0.50 -9.13 -7.22
C SER A 122 0.17 -8.52 -5.85
N VAL A 123 -1.08 -8.61 -5.40
CA VAL A 123 -1.49 -8.09 -4.08
C VAL A 123 -0.83 -8.87 -2.94
N GLN A 124 -0.75 -10.20 -3.05
CA GLN A 124 -0.07 -11.04 -2.06
C GLN A 124 1.43 -10.80 -1.99
N THR A 125 2.09 -10.62 -3.13
CA THR A 125 3.55 -10.33 -3.19
C THR A 125 3.89 -9.00 -2.51
N LEU A 126 2.94 -8.06 -2.50
CA LEU A 126 3.11 -6.74 -1.92
C LEU A 126 2.72 -6.70 -0.42
N ALA A 127 2.18 -7.81 0.09
CA ALA A 127 1.74 -7.98 1.47
C ALA A 127 2.83 -8.57 2.37
#